data_AF-A0A8T4DVI5-F1
#
_entry.id   AF-A0A8T4DVI5-F1
#
_cell.length_a   1.000
_cell.length_b   1.000
_cell.length_c   1.000
_cell.angle_alpha   90.00
_cell.angle_beta   90.00
_cell.angle_gamma   90.00
#
_symmetry.space_group_name_H-M   'P 1'
#
loop_
_entity.id
_entity.type
_entity.pdbx_description
1 polymer ?
#
loop_
_entity_poly.entity_id
_entity_poly.type
_entity_poly.pdbx_seq_one_letter_code
_entity_poly.pdbx_strand_id
1 'polypeptide(L)' 'MRIAIVLKDRCTSKRCAQECIKFCPRVRAGDETVIMGEDGKPIIS' A
#
# COMPACT_ATOMS: atom_id res chain seq x y z
N MET A 1 7.28 -18.28 0.02
CA MET A 1 6.44 -17.13 -0.37
C MET A 1 6.30 -16.19 0.81
N ARG A 2 6.49 -14.88 0.61
CA ARG A 2 6.20 -13.84 1.61
C ARG A 2 5.02 -13.01 1.10
N ILE A 3 4.00 -12.81 1.91
CA ILE A 3 2.78 -12.07 1.57
C ILE A 3 2.64 -10.93 2.56
N ALA A 4 2.32 -9.73 2.08
CA ALA A 4 2.01 -8.58 2.92
C ALA A 4 0.49 -8.37 2.95
N ILE A 5 -0.05 -8.07 4.13
CA ILE A 5 -1.48 -7.83 4.34
C ILE A 5 -1.62 -6.53 5.12
N VAL A 6 -2.54 -5.66 4.69
CA VAL A 6 -2.91 -4.44 5.41
C VAL A 6 -4.21 -4.67 6.17
N LEU A 7 -4.18 -4.38 7.47
CA LEU A 7 -5.39 -4.28 8.28
C LEU A 7 -6.07 -2.93 8.00
N LYS A 8 -7.10 -2.94 7.14
CA LYS A 8 -7.78 -1.71 6.69
C LYS A 8 -8.31 -0.85 7.83
N ASP A 9 -8.76 -1.44 8.93
CA ASP A 9 -9.30 -0.70 10.07
C ASP A 9 -8.23 0.06 10.87
N ARG A 10 -6.99 -0.41 10.84
CA ARG A 10 -5.85 0.23 11.51
C ARG A 10 -5.07 1.17 10.58
N CYS A 11 -5.32 1.11 9.28
CA CYS A 11 -4.64 1.96 8.31
C CYS A 11 -5.08 3.42 8.47
N THR A 12 -4.13 4.29 8.80
CA THR A 12 -4.33 5.74 8.96
C THR A 12 -3.66 6.51 7.82
N SER A 13 -4.06 6.21 6.58
CA SER A 13 -3.45 6.75 5.36
C SER A 13 -3.39 8.29 5.30
N LYS A 14 -4.35 8.99 5.92
CA LYS A 14 -4.35 10.46 6.02
C LYS A 14 -3.22 11.04 6.89
N ARG A 15 -2.59 10.23 7.74
CA ARG A 15 -1.52 10.63 8.68
C ARG A 15 -0.20 9.87 8.44
N CYS A 16 -0.11 9.09 7.37
CA CYS A 16 1.08 8.32 7.02
C CYS A 16 1.75 8.93 5.77
N ALA A 17 3.06 8.70 5.58
CA ALA A 17 3.80 9.26 4.45
C ALA A 17 3.71 8.39 3.17
N GLN A 18 2.72 7.50 3.08
CA GLN A 18 2.53 6.52 2.01
C GLN A 18 3.73 5.56 1.85
N GLU A 19 4.26 5.09 2.97
CA GLU A 19 5.44 4.20 3.03
C GLU A 19 5.22 2.89 2.26
N CYS A 20 3.98 2.37 2.26
CA CYS A 20 3.62 1.15 1.53
C CYS A 20 3.85 1.25 0.01
N ILE A 21 3.70 2.43 -0.58
CA ILE A 21 3.96 2.67 -2.02
C ILE A 21 5.42 3.08 -2.19
N LYS A 22 5.89 4.04 -1.39
CA LYS A 22 7.22 4.62 -1.52
C LYS A 22 8.33 3.60 -1.32
N PHE A 23 8.17 2.62 -0.44
CA PHE A 23 9.21 1.64 -0.11
C PHE A 23 8.95 0.23 -0.65
N CYS A 24 7.80 -0.03 -1.26
CA CYS A 24 7.54 -1.34 -1.84
C CYS A 24 8.48 -1.58 -3.04
N PRO A 25 9.30 -2.65 -3.03
CA PRO A 25 10.23 -2.92 -4.11
C PRO A 25 9.51 -3.25 -5.43
N ARG A 26 8.34 -3.89 -5.37
CA ARG A 26 7.53 -4.21 -6.54
C ARG A 26 7.00 -2.94 -7.22
N VAL A 27 6.48 -2.01 -6.41
CA VAL A 27 6.01 -0.70 -6.91
C VAL A 27 7.16 0.10 -7.52
N ARG A 28 8.34 0.11 -6.88
CA ARG A 28 9.53 0.76 -7.43
C ARG A 28 10.02 0.12 -8.74
N ALA A 29 9.77 -1.17 -8.93
CA ALA A 29 10.06 -1.87 -10.18
C ALA A 29 9.03 -1.56 -11.29
N GLY A 30 7.98 -0.80 -11.00
CA GLY A 30 6.91 -0.42 -11.93
C GLY A 30 5.68 -1.34 -11.89
N ASP A 31 5.60 -2.25 -10.91
CA ASP A 31 4.44 -3.11 -10.70
C ASP A 31 3.34 -2.39 -9.91
N GLU A 32 2.08 -2.69 -10.19
CA GLU A 32 0.93 -2.03 -9.54
C GLU A 32 0.48 -2.76 -8.26
N THR A 33 1.45 -3.32 -7.51
CA THR A 33 1.18 -4.14 -6.32
C THR A 33 0.48 -3.38 -5.20
N VAL A 34 0.65 -2.05 -5.12
CA VAL A 34 -0.03 -1.21 -4.12
C VAL A 34 -0.55 0.06 -4.79
N ILE A 35 -1.87 0.23 -4.82
CA ILE A 35 -2.56 1.38 -5.40
C ILE A 35 -3.40 2.05 -4.33
N MET A 36 -3.52 3.38 -4.35
CA MET A 36 -4.47 4.07 -3.46
C MET A 36 -5.89 3.95 -4.00
N GLY A 37 -6.78 3.34 -3.23
CA GLY A 37 -8.20 3.27 -3.53
C GLY A 37 -8.91 4.62 -3.32
N GLU A 38 -10.15 4.69 -3.80
CA GLU A 38 -11.02 5.87 -3.67
C GLU A 38 -11.35 6.22 -2.21
N ASP A 39 -11.35 5.22 -1.32
CA ASP A 39 -11.50 5.37 0.13
C ASP A 39 -10.26 5.99 0.81
N GLY A 40 -9.22 6.27 0.02
CA GLY A 40 -7.93 6.75 0.48
C GLY A 40 -7.12 5.68 1.20
N LYS A 41 -7.49 4.39 1.12
CA LYS A 41 -6.73 3.28 1.71
C LYS A 41 -5.99 2.51 0.60
N PRO A 42 -4.86 1.88 0.91
CA PRO A 42 -4.14 1.08 -0.08
C PRO A 42 -4.91 -0.20 -0.42
N ILE A 43 -4.95 -0.51 -1.71
CA ILE A 43 -5.39 -1.76 -2.31
C ILE A 43 -4.12 -2.52 -2.68
N ILE A 44 -3.97 -3.76 -2.20
CA ILE A 44 -2.82 -4.63 -2.47
C ILE A 44 -3.30 -5.77 -3.37
N SER A 45 -2.59 -6.00 -4.48
CA SER A 45 -2.86 -7.03 -5.51
C SER A 45 -1.76 -8.07 -5.62
#